data_AF-A0A251RQG6-F1
#
_entry.id   AF-A0A251RQG6-F1
#
_cell.length_a   1.000
_cell.length_b   1.000
_cell.length_c   1.000
_cell.angle_alpha   90.00
_cell.angle_beta   90.00
_cell.angle_gamma   90.00
#
_symmetry.space_group_name_H-M   'P 1'
#
loop_
_entity.id
_entity.type
_entity.pdbx_description
1 polymer ?
#
loop_
_entity_poly.entity_id
_entity_poly.type
_entity_poly.pdbx_seq_one_letter_code
_entity_poly.pdbx_strand_id
1 'polypeptide(L)'
;MDPCPFVRIVVRNLCLKFCNSPPPLSCYCKIKLKNFTTQIADVACSDHVNQVGDQVQASFSFKKSEFDKLVLDKSNGLKIQLYSGPKGNPICGVGSSKLIGAVSVSLDSKVIDNNRGCLVLHNRWVKVGSKKSVELHLDVRVEPDPRFVFVFDGEPECSPQVFQVNGNLRQAVFTCKFSFRTSGDRNLRSGSSEANNSGKWLRSMRQEKEKVVKERKGWSITIHDLSGSPVAMASMVTPFVPSHGSDDVGRSNPGGWLILRPGNNTWKPWGRLEAWRDSTGLLGYRFELLPEAGLDPITISNSTISSKHGGLFTIDISNGASPMITPSGSFDSGSGSWSWSGSDGSWAQVMYRGFVMSSKVGGTNPEVEIGVQYVTCTEDAAAYVALAAAVDLSVDACQPFSKKLRKELRYDGE
;
A
#
# COMPACT_ATOMS: atom_id res chain seq x y z
N MET A 1 23.94 2.58 -0.81
CA MET A 1 22.80 2.26 -1.70
C MET A 1 22.60 3.43 -2.63
N ASP A 2 22.54 3.19 -3.94
CA ASP A 2 22.32 4.25 -4.94
C ASP A 2 20.85 4.31 -5.38
N PRO A 3 20.18 5.46 -5.26
CA PRO A 3 18.77 5.57 -5.62
C PRO A 3 18.57 5.69 -7.14
N CYS A 4 17.45 5.14 -7.60
CA CYS A 4 16.95 5.32 -8.95
C CYS A 4 16.23 6.67 -9.08
N PRO A 5 16.35 7.34 -10.24
CA PRO A 5 15.64 8.58 -10.51
C PRO A 5 14.16 8.29 -10.82
N PHE A 6 13.30 8.81 -9.96
CA PHE A 6 11.84 8.77 -10.09
C PHE A 6 11.28 10.17 -9.95
N VAL A 7 10.11 10.39 -10.55
CA VAL A 7 9.45 11.70 -10.60
C VAL A 7 7.97 11.50 -10.29
N ARG A 8 7.39 12.47 -9.59
CA ARG A 8 5.97 12.46 -9.24
C ARG A 8 5.28 13.73 -9.70
N ILE A 9 4.17 13.60 -10.41
CA ILE A 9 3.26 14.70 -10.70
C ILE A 9 2.24 14.76 -9.57
N VAL A 10 2.17 15.88 -8.87
CA VAL A 10 1.28 16.08 -7.73
C VAL A 10 0.31 17.21 -8.04
N VAL A 11 -0.98 16.96 -7.82
CA VAL A 11 -2.05 17.95 -7.88
C VAL A 11 -2.46 18.29 -6.45
N ARG A 12 -2.32 19.56 -6.08
CA ARG A 12 -2.61 20.11 -4.75
C ARG A 12 -3.62 21.25 -4.83
N ASN A 13 -4.17 21.59 -3.66
CA ASN A 13 -4.93 22.82 -3.41
C ASN A 13 -6.04 23.10 -4.44
N LEU A 14 -6.77 22.06 -4.86
CA LEU A 14 -7.93 22.21 -5.73
C LEU A 14 -9.07 22.91 -4.98
N CYS A 15 -9.47 24.09 -5.44
CA CYS A 15 -10.65 24.79 -4.93
C CYS A 15 -11.42 25.52 -6.02
N LEU A 16 -12.70 25.75 -5.75
CA LEU A 16 -13.64 26.40 -6.66
C LEU A 16 -14.10 27.74 -6.13
N LYS A 17 -14.26 28.67 -7.06
CA LYS A 17 -14.90 29.97 -6.84
C LYS A 17 -16.00 30.17 -7.89
N PHE A 18 -17.20 30.50 -7.45
CA PHE A 18 -18.33 30.81 -8.33
C PHE A 18 -18.55 32.31 -8.33
N CYS A 19 -18.44 32.95 -9.49
CA CYS A 19 -18.52 34.41 -9.55
C CYS A 19 -19.97 34.93 -9.54
N ASN A 20 -20.94 34.18 -10.09
CA ASN A 20 -22.29 34.68 -10.39
C ASN A 20 -23.44 33.65 -10.21
N SER A 21 -23.23 32.55 -9.47
CA SER A 21 -24.26 31.52 -9.26
C SER A 21 -24.10 30.85 -7.89
N PRO A 22 -25.19 30.43 -7.22
CA PRO A 22 -25.08 29.66 -5.98
C PRO A 22 -24.26 28.38 -6.22
N PRO A 23 -23.35 28.02 -5.29
CA PRO A 23 -22.51 26.83 -5.46
C PRO A 23 -23.38 25.57 -5.49
N PRO A 24 -23.07 24.59 -6.35
CA PRO A 24 -23.74 23.29 -6.31
C PRO A 24 -23.50 22.59 -4.98
N LEU A 25 -24.47 21.78 -4.55
CA LEU A 25 -24.39 20.98 -3.31
C LEU A 25 -23.19 20.03 -3.27
N SER A 26 -22.70 19.57 -4.44
CA SER A 26 -21.49 18.74 -4.54
C SER A 26 -20.77 18.95 -5.87
N CYS A 27 -19.45 19.12 -5.79
CA CYS A 27 -18.54 19.22 -6.93
C CYS A 27 -17.36 18.28 -6.73
N TYR A 28 -16.92 17.65 -7.81
CA TYR A 28 -15.76 16.78 -7.79
C TYR A 28 -14.96 16.87 -9.10
N CYS A 29 -13.67 16.59 -9.03
CA CYS A 29 -12.77 16.55 -10.18
C CYS A 29 -12.41 15.12 -10.55
N LYS A 30 -12.43 14.82 -11.85
CA LYS A 30 -11.76 13.64 -12.43
C LYS A 30 -10.43 14.09 -13.01
N ILE A 31 -9.34 13.57 -12.47
CA ILE A 31 -7.96 13.91 -12.84
C ILE A 31 -7.42 12.74 -13.66
N LYS A 32 -7.12 13.01 -14.92
CA LYS A 32 -6.79 12.01 -15.93
C LYS A 32 -5.41 12.27 -16.50
N LEU A 33 -4.65 11.20 -16.62
CA LEU A 33 -3.39 11.16 -17.34
C LEU A 33 -3.33 9.87 -18.15
N LYS A 34 -2.81 9.95 -19.38
CA LYS A 34 -2.76 8.80 -20.29
C LYS A 34 -1.97 7.65 -19.65
N ASN A 35 -2.46 6.42 -19.79
CA ASN A 35 -1.92 5.19 -19.21
C ASN A 35 -2.03 5.07 -17.67
N PHE A 36 -2.70 6.01 -17.00
CA PHE A 36 -2.95 5.94 -15.57
C PHE A 36 -4.45 5.84 -15.26
N THR A 37 -4.76 5.20 -14.14
CA THR A 37 -6.12 5.16 -13.61
C THR A 37 -6.58 6.58 -13.26
N THR A 38 -7.82 6.91 -13.62
CA THR A 38 -8.41 8.21 -13.30
C THR A 38 -8.58 8.36 -11.80
N GLN A 39 -8.00 9.42 -11.22
CA GLN A 39 -8.16 9.75 -9.80
C GLN A 39 -9.32 10.73 -9.63
N ILE A 40 -10.12 10.55 -8.58
CA ILE A 40 -11.31 11.37 -8.30
C ILE A 40 -11.09 12.08 -6.97
N ALA A 41 -11.27 13.41 -6.97
CA ALA A 41 -11.10 14.24 -5.78
C ALA A 41 -12.32 15.13 -5.55
N ASP A 42 -12.72 15.27 -4.29
CA ASP A 42 -13.66 16.32 -3.89
C ASP A 42 -13.02 17.69 -4.02
N VAL A 43 -13.84 18.68 -4.34
CA VAL A 43 -13.37 20.06 -4.46
C VAL A 43 -14.25 20.96 -3.61
N ALA A 44 -13.63 21.59 -2.62
CA ALA A 44 -14.30 22.57 -1.77
C ALA A 44 -14.55 23.87 -2.55
N CYS A 45 -15.70 24.49 -2.29
CA CYS A 45 -15.97 25.85 -2.70
C CYS A 45 -15.41 26.80 -1.65
N SER A 46 -14.41 27.61 -2.00
CA SER A 46 -13.82 28.60 -1.08
C SER A 46 -13.23 29.76 -1.87
N ASP A 47 -13.47 30.98 -1.38
CA ASP A 47 -12.87 32.20 -1.92
C ASP A 47 -11.41 32.40 -1.50
N HIS A 48 -10.92 31.61 -0.53
CA HIS A 48 -9.57 31.71 0.01
C HIS A 48 -8.79 30.40 -0.11
N VAL A 49 -7.70 30.43 -0.89
CA VAL A 49 -6.75 29.30 -1.04
C VAL A 49 -6.10 28.93 0.31
N ASN A 50 -5.93 29.91 1.22
CA ASN A 50 -5.28 29.72 2.52
C ASN A 50 -6.07 28.84 3.52
N GLN A 51 -7.32 28.48 3.22
CA GLN A 51 -8.11 27.55 4.04
C GLN A 51 -8.05 26.10 3.52
N VAL A 52 -7.48 25.89 2.34
CA VAL A 52 -7.20 24.55 1.82
C VAL A 52 -5.82 24.17 2.34
N GLY A 53 -5.77 23.30 3.34
CA GLY A 53 -4.49 22.72 3.79
C GLY A 53 -3.71 22.11 2.62
N ASP A 54 -2.41 21.88 2.78
CA ASP A 54 -1.48 21.34 1.75
C ASP A 54 -1.78 19.86 1.39
N GLN A 55 -3.01 19.63 0.95
CA GLN A 55 -3.63 18.35 0.67
C GLN A 55 -3.36 17.98 -0.78
N VAL A 56 -2.89 16.75 -0.97
CA VAL A 56 -2.75 16.15 -2.30
C VAL A 56 -4.09 15.60 -2.75
N GLN A 57 -4.60 16.08 -3.89
CA GLN A 57 -5.82 15.54 -4.51
C GLN A 57 -5.53 14.43 -5.52
N ALA A 58 -4.35 14.46 -6.15
CA ALA A 58 -3.89 13.37 -7.01
C ALA A 58 -2.36 13.31 -7.09
N SER A 59 -1.85 12.10 -7.34
CA SER A 59 -0.42 11.81 -7.44
C SER A 59 -0.17 10.75 -8.52
N PHE A 60 0.74 11.02 -9.46
CA PHE A 60 1.15 10.07 -10.49
C PHE A 60 2.67 9.90 -10.43
N SER A 61 3.13 8.65 -10.33
CA SER A 61 4.55 8.31 -10.17
C SER A 61 5.12 7.69 -11.45
N PHE A 62 6.39 7.98 -11.74
CA PHE A 62 7.07 7.56 -12.97
C PHE A 62 8.53 7.23 -12.71
N LYS A 63 9.06 6.23 -13.44
CA LYS A 63 10.50 6.16 -13.68
C LYS A 63 10.89 7.38 -14.53
N LYS A 64 12.05 8.01 -14.28
CA LYS A 64 12.46 9.23 -14.98
C LYS A 64 12.45 9.08 -16.50
N SER A 65 12.89 7.93 -17.02
CA SER A 65 12.89 7.63 -18.46
C SER A 65 11.49 7.53 -19.07
N GLU A 66 10.48 7.12 -18.30
CA GLU A 66 9.08 7.08 -18.74
C GLU A 66 8.48 8.49 -18.74
N PHE A 67 8.82 9.28 -17.72
CA PHE A 67 8.41 10.68 -17.63
C PHE A 67 8.99 11.51 -18.79
N ASP A 68 10.27 11.33 -19.13
CA ASP A 68 10.90 12.08 -20.22
C ASP A 68 10.24 11.74 -21.57
N LYS A 69 9.86 10.47 -21.80
CA LYS A 69 9.05 10.07 -22.97
C LYS A 69 7.67 10.72 -22.97
N LEU A 70 7.03 10.85 -21.81
CA LEU A 70 5.73 11.48 -21.65
C LEU A 70 5.77 12.97 -22.01
N VAL A 71 6.82 13.69 -21.60
CA VAL A 71 7.01 15.13 -21.90
C VAL A 71 7.24 15.38 -23.39
N LEU A 72 7.94 14.47 -24.08
CA LEU A 72 8.17 14.58 -25.52
C LEU A 72 6.89 14.39 -26.34
N ASP A 73 5.94 13.59 -25.85
CA ASP A 73 4.64 13.41 -26.49
C ASP A 73 3.65 14.50 -26.06
N LYS A 74 3.58 15.58 -26.85
CA LYS A 74 2.69 16.74 -26.62
C LYS A 74 1.19 16.38 -26.54
N SER A 75 0.80 15.17 -26.95
CA SER A 75 -0.60 14.71 -26.80
C SER A 75 -0.95 14.26 -25.38
N ASN A 76 0.06 14.11 -24.50
CA ASN A 76 -0.08 13.52 -23.17
C ASN A 76 -0.08 14.59 -22.07
N GLY A 77 -1.11 15.43 -22.07
CA GLY A 77 -1.33 16.41 -21.00
C GLY A 77 -2.12 15.83 -19.82
N LEU A 78 -1.91 16.41 -18.63
CA LEU A 78 -2.77 16.18 -17.47
C LEU A 78 -4.11 16.87 -17.70
N LYS A 79 -5.21 16.10 -17.69
CA LYS A 79 -6.57 16.62 -17.93
C LYS A 79 -7.40 16.56 -16.65
N ILE A 80 -7.88 17.72 -16.21
CA ILE A 80 -8.70 17.87 -15.01
C ILE A 80 -10.11 18.24 -15.45
N GLN A 81 -11.09 17.39 -15.15
CA GLN A 81 -12.48 17.57 -15.53
C GLN A 81 -13.33 17.83 -14.30
N LEU A 82 -14.04 18.95 -14.26
CA LEU A 82 -14.88 19.36 -13.15
C LEU A 82 -16.33 18.92 -13.38
N TYR A 83 -16.91 18.21 -12.41
CA TYR A 83 -18.28 17.72 -12.43
C TYR A 83 -19.10 18.28 -11.27
N SER A 84 -20.39 18.48 -11.53
CA SER A 84 -21.42 18.78 -10.54
C SER A 84 -22.30 17.56 -10.32
N GLY A 85 -22.65 17.26 -9.06
CA GLY A 85 -23.57 16.18 -8.69
C GLY A 85 -22.89 14.96 -8.07
N PRO A 86 -23.66 13.89 -7.78
CA PRO A 86 -23.19 12.74 -7.02
C PRO A 86 -22.07 11.97 -7.76
N LYS A 87 -21.16 11.38 -6.97
CA LYS A 87 -20.09 10.51 -7.46
C LYS A 87 -20.63 9.12 -7.77
N GLY A 88 -20.32 8.59 -8.95
CA GLY A 88 -20.58 7.18 -9.30
C GLY A 88 -21.25 7.01 -10.68
N ASN A 89 -21.39 5.75 -11.08
CA ASN A 89 -22.25 5.40 -12.22
C ASN A 89 -23.71 5.43 -11.76
N PRO A 90 -24.65 5.95 -12.56
CA PRO A 90 -26.05 6.03 -12.19
C PRO A 90 -26.60 4.62 -11.96
N ILE A 91 -27.02 4.32 -10.72
CA ILE A 91 -27.81 3.14 -10.41
C ILE A 91 -29.25 3.51 -10.79
N CYS A 92 -29.82 2.82 -11.79
CA CYS A 92 -31.19 3.05 -12.28
C CYS A 92 -31.50 4.43 -12.91
N GLY A 93 -30.53 5.09 -13.54
CA GLY A 93 -30.79 6.26 -14.41
C GLY A 93 -31.15 7.56 -13.69
N VAL A 94 -31.17 7.58 -12.35
CA VAL A 94 -31.42 8.77 -11.54
C VAL A 94 -30.08 9.31 -11.01
N GLY A 95 -29.73 10.54 -11.38
CA GLY A 95 -28.53 11.24 -10.89
C GLY A 95 -27.31 11.12 -11.80
N SER A 96 -27.34 11.73 -12.99
CA SER A 96 -26.14 11.87 -13.83
C SER A 96 -25.32 13.09 -13.40
N SER A 97 -24.02 12.89 -13.16
CA SER A 97 -23.12 14.01 -12.89
C SER A 97 -22.90 14.84 -14.17
N LYS A 98 -23.04 16.16 -14.08
CA LYS A 98 -22.90 17.07 -15.23
C LYS A 98 -21.48 17.63 -15.29
N LEU A 99 -20.84 17.55 -16.45
CA LEU A 99 -19.54 18.19 -16.69
C LEU A 99 -19.72 19.72 -16.72
N ILE A 100 -19.06 20.42 -15.80
CA ILE A 100 -19.02 21.89 -15.77
C ILE A 100 -17.97 22.41 -16.76
N GLY A 101 -16.80 21.78 -16.79
CA GLY A 101 -15.75 22.09 -17.76
C GLY A 101 -14.47 21.30 -17.53
N ALA A 102 -13.44 21.56 -18.32
CA ALA A 102 -12.17 20.85 -18.24
C ALA A 102 -10.99 21.79 -18.46
N VAL A 103 -9.87 21.50 -17.78
CA VAL A 103 -8.58 22.16 -17.93
C VAL A 103 -7.57 21.10 -18.36
N SER A 104 -6.67 21.45 -19.27
CA SER A 104 -5.54 20.60 -19.65
C SER A 104 -4.25 21.33 -19.32
N VAL A 105 -3.36 20.67 -18.59
CA VAL A 105 -2.03 21.17 -18.22
C VAL A 105 -1.00 20.42 -19.06
N SER A 106 -0.27 21.16 -19.88
CA SER A 106 0.84 20.63 -20.68
C SER A 106 2.07 20.40 -19.81
N LEU A 107 2.72 19.25 -20.00
CA LEU A 107 4.04 18.98 -19.43
C LEU A 107 5.09 19.58 -20.38
N ASP A 108 5.90 20.53 -19.92
CA ASP A 108 6.90 21.23 -20.75
C ASP A 108 8.27 20.55 -20.68
N SER A 109 9.02 20.59 -21.78
CA SER A 109 10.43 20.20 -21.90
C SER A 109 11.34 20.79 -20.81
N LYS A 110 11.04 21.98 -20.29
CA LYS A 110 11.76 22.60 -19.15
C LYS A 110 11.80 21.74 -17.90
N VAL A 111 10.90 20.76 -17.78
CA VAL A 111 10.89 19.79 -16.67
C VAL A 111 12.06 18.81 -16.77
N ILE A 112 12.56 18.53 -17.98
CA ILE A 112 13.62 17.54 -18.20
C ILE A 112 14.94 18.04 -17.60
N ASP A 113 15.26 19.33 -17.78
CA ASP A 113 16.52 19.95 -17.35
C ASP A 113 16.59 20.24 -15.85
N ASN A 114 15.43 20.36 -15.18
CA ASN A 114 15.38 20.75 -13.77
C ASN A 114 15.57 19.54 -12.84
N ASN A 115 16.81 19.07 -12.72
CA ASN A 115 17.15 17.85 -11.98
C ASN A 115 17.25 18.05 -10.45
N ARG A 116 17.02 19.26 -9.93
CA ARG A 116 17.39 19.62 -8.54
C ARG A 116 16.25 20.11 -7.64
N GLY A 117 15.03 20.25 -8.14
CA GLY A 117 13.94 20.75 -7.29
C GLY A 117 12.53 20.55 -7.84
N CYS A 118 11.55 20.78 -6.96
CA CYS A 118 10.13 20.80 -7.32
C CYS A 118 9.87 21.88 -8.37
N LEU A 119 9.33 21.49 -9.53
CA LEU A 119 8.90 22.40 -10.57
C LEU A 119 7.40 22.64 -10.48
N VAL A 120 6.99 23.90 -10.41
CA VAL A 120 5.58 24.29 -10.47
C VAL A 120 5.17 24.45 -11.93
N LEU A 121 4.31 23.56 -12.43
CA LEU A 121 3.75 23.65 -13.78
C LEU A 121 2.60 24.65 -13.84
N HIS A 122 1.79 24.67 -12.79
CA HIS A 122 0.63 25.53 -12.69
C HIS A 122 0.36 25.86 -11.23
N ASN A 123 0.09 27.12 -10.89
CA ASN A 123 -0.33 27.54 -9.55
C ASN A 123 -1.14 28.83 -9.64
N ARG A 124 -2.33 28.74 -10.25
CA ARG A 124 -3.19 29.89 -10.57
C ARG A 124 -4.66 29.48 -10.63
N TRP A 125 -5.54 30.47 -10.58
CA TRP A 125 -6.95 30.32 -10.91
C TRP A 125 -7.16 30.22 -12.42
N VAL A 126 -7.98 29.27 -12.85
CA VAL A 126 -8.35 29.06 -14.26
C VAL A 126 -9.86 29.16 -14.39
N LYS A 127 -10.33 29.96 -15.34
CA LYS A 127 -11.76 30.05 -15.65
C LYS A 127 -12.22 28.79 -16.39
N VAL A 128 -13.23 28.11 -15.85
CA VAL A 128 -13.76 26.84 -16.35
C VAL A 128 -15.25 26.96 -16.69
N GLY A 129 -15.68 26.29 -17.76
CA GLY A 129 -17.07 26.15 -18.18
C GLY A 129 -17.55 27.13 -19.27
N SER A 130 -18.69 26.81 -19.88
CA SER A 130 -19.18 27.44 -21.13
C SER A 130 -19.42 28.95 -21.05
N LYS A 131 -19.56 29.51 -19.85
CA LYS A 131 -19.70 30.95 -19.59
C LYS A 131 -18.57 31.55 -18.75
N LYS A 132 -17.51 30.77 -18.44
CA LYS A 132 -16.39 31.18 -17.56
C LYS A 132 -16.84 31.75 -16.20
N SER A 133 -17.99 31.30 -15.70
CA SER A 133 -18.60 31.76 -14.43
C SER A 133 -18.02 31.07 -13.20
N VAL A 134 -17.16 30.07 -13.40
CA VAL A 134 -16.50 29.28 -12.36
C VAL A 134 -14.99 29.42 -12.54
N GLU A 135 -14.28 29.65 -11.46
CA GLU A 135 -12.83 29.63 -11.40
C GLU A 135 -12.38 28.42 -10.58
N LEU A 136 -11.42 27.67 -11.11
CA LEU A 136 -10.80 26.52 -10.48
C LEU A 136 -9.35 26.86 -10.19
N HIS A 137 -8.97 26.85 -8.92
CA HIS A 137 -7.57 26.92 -8.52
C HIS A 137 -6.90 25.57 -8.75
N LEU A 138 -5.72 25.59 -9.38
CA LEU A 138 -4.94 24.41 -9.71
C LEU A 138 -3.48 24.64 -9.31
N ASP A 139 -2.98 23.84 -8.37
CA ASP A 139 -1.55 23.70 -8.07
C ASP A 139 -1.06 22.35 -8.59
N VAL A 140 -0.31 22.35 -9.69
CA VAL A 140 0.25 21.16 -10.32
C VAL A 140 1.76 21.28 -10.29
N ARG A 141 2.40 20.31 -9.65
CA ARG A 141 3.84 20.27 -9.42
C ARG A 141 4.44 18.98 -9.94
N VAL A 142 5.70 19.05 -10.32
CA VAL A 142 6.55 17.90 -10.63
C VAL A 142 7.65 17.88 -9.58
N GLU A 143 7.66 16.84 -8.77
CA GLU A 143 8.58 16.67 -7.64
C GLU A 143 9.54 15.50 -7.94
N PRO A 144 10.85 15.65 -7.67
CA PRO A 144 11.75 14.51 -7.66
C PRO A 144 11.35 13.58 -6.51
N ASP A 145 11.34 12.27 -6.78
CA ASP A 145 10.89 11.26 -5.82
C ASP A 145 11.84 10.07 -5.86
N PRO A 146 13.13 10.23 -5.51
CA PRO A 146 14.14 9.17 -5.67
C PRO A 146 13.79 7.94 -4.84
N ARG A 147 14.00 6.74 -5.42
CA ARG A 147 13.63 5.46 -4.79
C ARG A 147 14.76 4.46 -4.83
N PHE A 148 14.90 3.65 -3.78
CA PHE A 148 15.67 2.42 -3.85
C PHE A 148 14.81 1.32 -4.47
N VAL A 149 15.36 0.57 -5.42
CA VAL A 149 14.67 -0.53 -6.09
C VAL A 149 15.38 -1.83 -5.74
N PHE A 150 14.62 -2.81 -5.25
CA PHE A 150 15.09 -4.14 -4.89
C PHE A 150 14.35 -5.19 -5.69
N VAL A 151 15.07 -6.18 -6.21
CA VAL A 151 14.49 -7.27 -6.99
C VAL A 151 14.90 -8.59 -6.38
N PHE A 152 13.91 -9.42 -6.05
CA PHE A 152 14.12 -10.79 -5.61
C PHE A 152 14.58 -11.65 -6.79
N ASP A 153 15.59 -12.48 -6.59
CA ASP A 153 16.08 -13.42 -7.59
C ASP A 153 15.39 -14.78 -7.44
N GLY A 154 14.06 -14.75 -7.49
CA GLY A 154 13.19 -15.89 -7.25
C GLY A 154 12.00 -15.53 -6.37
N GLU A 155 11.18 -16.54 -6.11
CA GLU A 155 9.99 -16.41 -5.25
C GLU A 155 10.42 -16.46 -3.77
N PRO A 156 9.81 -15.68 -2.86
CA PRO A 156 10.28 -15.57 -1.47
C PRO A 156 10.36 -16.90 -0.70
N GLU A 157 9.50 -17.86 -1.01
CA GLU A 157 9.47 -19.22 -0.44
C GLU A 157 10.71 -20.06 -0.80
N CYS A 158 11.39 -19.73 -1.90
CA CYS A 158 12.60 -20.40 -2.35
C CYS A 158 13.87 -19.88 -1.67
N SER A 159 13.74 -18.98 -0.68
CA SER A 159 14.88 -18.34 0.00
C SER A 159 15.87 -17.64 -0.95
N PRO A 160 15.41 -16.72 -1.81
CA PRO A 160 16.23 -16.10 -2.86
C PRO A 160 17.17 -15.02 -2.31
N GLN A 161 18.14 -14.63 -3.14
CA GLN A 161 18.88 -13.38 -2.93
C GLN A 161 18.05 -12.17 -3.36
N VAL A 162 18.30 -11.03 -2.73
CA VAL A 162 17.67 -9.76 -3.07
C VAL A 162 18.74 -8.78 -3.52
N PHE A 163 18.52 -8.20 -4.70
CA PHE A 163 19.47 -7.30 -5.34
C PHE A 163 18.94 -5.88 -5.33
N GLN A 164 19.78 -4.92 -4.94
CA GLN A 164 19.54 -3.53 -5.25
C GLN A 164 19.83 -3.29 -6.74
N VAL A 165 18.88 -2.68 -7.44
CA VAL A 165 18.97 -2.39 -8.87
C VAL A 165 19.01 -0.88 -9.09
N ASN A 166 19.96 -0.42 -9.90
CA ASN A 166 20.01 0.95 -10.42
C ASN A 166 20.44 0.94 -11.90
N GLY A 167 19.46 1.12 -12.80
CA GLY A 167 19.69 0.95 -14.24
C GLY A 167 20.18 -0.47 -14.56
N ASN A 168 21.39 -0.59 -15.08
CA ASN A 168 22.01 -1.89 -15.41
C ASN A 168 22.84 -2.47 -14.26
N LEU A 169 23.04 -1.72 -13.17
CA LEU A 169 23.80 -2.19 -12.02
C LEU A 169 22.88 -3.02 -11.12
N ARG A 170 23.33 -4.23 -10.79
CA ARG A 170 22.63 -5.17 -9.91
C ARG A 170 23.60 -5.61 -8.81
N GLN A 171 23.33 -5.22 -7.57
CA GLN A 171 24.18 -5.54 -6.42
C GLN A 171 23.41 -6.37 -5.40
N ALA A 172 23.93 -7.55 -5.03
CA ALA A 172 23.34 -8.33 -3.95
C ALA A 172 23.46 -7.56 -2.63
N VAL A 173 22.37 -7.46 -1.88
CA VAL A 173 22.30 -6.69 -0.62
C VAL A 173 21.70 -7.49 0.52
N PHE A 174 20.78 -8.41 0.22
CA PHE A 174 20.17 -9.28 1.23
C PHE A 174 20.03 -10.71 0.74
N THR A 175 19.86 -11.62 1.69
CA THR A 175 19.42 -13.00 1.46
C THR A 175 18.12 -13.26 2.23
N CYS A 176 17.12 -13.78 1.53
CA CYS A 176 15.85 -14.21 2.12
C CYS A 176 15.97 -15.65 2.62
N LYS A 177 15.46 -15.95 3.81
CA LYS A 177 15.33 -17.32 4.32
C LYS A 177 13.89 -17.58 4.74
N PHE A 178 13.22 -18.43 3.99
CA PHE A 178 11.89 -18.94 4.34
C PHE A 178 12.01 -20.10 5.33
N SER A 179 11.10 -20.17 6.29
CA SER A 179 11.05 -21.23 7.29
C SER A 179 9.65 -21.52 7.79
N PHE A 180 9.45 -22.75 8.26
CA PHE A 180 8.28 -23.17 9.01
C PHE A 180 8.61 -23.17 10.51
N ARG A 181 7.87 -22.40 11.30
CA ARG A 181 7.88 -22.49 12.76
C ARG A 181 7.17 -23.78 13.16
N THR A 182 7.94 -24.80 13.44
CA THR A 182 7.46 -26.03 14.08
C THR A 182 6.97 -25.69 15.50
N SER A 183 5.78 -26.16 15.86
CA SER A 183 5.21 -26.00 17.21
C SER A 183 6.05 -26.62 18.34
N GLY A 184 7.15 -27.31 18.02
CA GLY A 184 8.03 -28.01 18.97
C GLY A 184 9.17 -27.17 19.57
N ASP A 185 9.46 -25.98 19.03
CA ASP A 185 10.65 -25.22 19.44
C ASP A 185 10.45 -24.38 20.72
N ARG A 186 9.26 -24.42 21.32
CA ARG A 186 9.04 -23.87 22.68
C ARG A 186 9.72 -24.70 23.78
N ASN A 187 10.20 -25.91 23.47
CA ASN A 187 10.74 -26.83 24.49
C ASN A 187 12.27 -26.88 24.60
N LEU A 188 13.04 -26.11 23.83
CA LEU A 188 14.52 -26.17 23.89
C LEU A 188 15.17 -25.19 24.89
N ARG A 189 14.42 -24.69 25.88
CA ARG A 189 14.96 -23.83 26.96
C ARG A 189 14.64 -24.27 28.40
N SER A 190 14.38 -25.55 28.63
CA SER A 190 14.44 -26.12 29.97
C SER A 190 15.44 -27.27 29.99
N GLY A 191 16.58 -27.05 30.64
CA GLY A 191 17.64 -28.04 30.78
C GLY A 191 17.23 -29.23 31.66
N SER A 192 17.96 -30.34 31.45
CA SER A 192 18.18 -31.44 32.39
C SER A 192 16.98 -32.32 32.77
N SER A 193 16.82 -33.45 32.07
CA SER A 193 17.08 -34.78 32.66
C SER A 193 16.84 -35.90 31.63
N GLU A 194 17.71 -36.90 31.66
CA GLU A 194 17.58 -38.15 30.91
C GLU A 194 16.33 -38.93 31.35
N ALA A 195 15.55 -39.45 30.40
CA ALA A 195 14.74 -40.65 30.63
C ALA A 195 14.41 -41.36 29.30
N ASN A 196 14.95 -42.56 29.22
CA ASN A 196 14.73 -43.68 28.29
C ASN A 196 13.49 -43.72 27.39
N ASN A 197 13.75 -44.24 26.19
CA ASN A 197 12.90 -45.04 25.32
C ASN A 197 11.77 -45.80 26.04
N SER A 198 10.51 -45.54 25.67
CA SER A 198 9.51 -46.55 25.28
C SER A 198 8.13 -45.90 25.15
N GLY A 199 7.56 -45.82 23.95
CA GLY A 199 6.22 -45.27 23.76
C GLY A 199 5.74 -45.10 22.31
N LYS A 200 6.34 -45.79 21.35
CA LYS A 200 5.82 -45.89 19.97
C LYS A 200 4.69 -46.93 19.90
N TRP A 201 3.57 -46.73 20.61
CA TRP A 201 2.40 -47.61 20.42
C TRP A 201 1.04 -47.07 20.91
N LEU A 202 0.75 -45.77 20.87
CA LEU A 202 -0.62 -45.27 21.14
C LEU A 202 -1.08 -44.12 20.23
N ARG A 203 -0.76 -44.15 18.93
CA ARG A 203 -1.28 -43.16 17.96
C ARG A 203 -2.39 -43.67 17.04
N SER A 204 -3.00 -44.82 17.31
CA SER A 204 -4.08 -45.35 16.46
C SER A 204 -5.31 -45.81 17.26
N MET A 205 -6.00 -44.90 17.94
CA MET A 205 -7.45 -45.03 18.22
C MET A 205 -7.98 -43.77 18.93
N ARG A 206 -8.13 -42.70 18.16
CA ARG A 206 -9.12 -41.62 18.37
C ARG A 206 -9.22 -40.78 17.10
N GLN A 207 -9.50 -41.47 15.98
CA GLN A 207 -10.03 -40.82 14.77
C GLN A 207 -11.56 -40.80 14.89
N GLU A 208 -12.05 -40.06 15.86
CA GLU A 208 -13.45 -39.67 15.91
C GLU A 208 -13.58 -38.33 15.21
N LYS A 209 -13.72 -38.34 13.88
CA LYS A 209 -14.25 -37.27 12.99
C LYS A 209 -14.05 -35.79 13.38
N GLU A 210 -12.96 -35.44 14.06
CA GLU A 210 -12.53 -34.06 14.19
C GLU A 210 -11.92 -33.71 12.84
N LYS A 211 -12.68 -32.99 11.99
CA LYS A 211 -12.16 -32.48 10.72
C LYS A 211 -10.84 -31.79 11.04
N VAL A 212 -9.72 -32.35 10.59
CA VAL A 212 -8.40 -31.69 10.71
C VAL A 212 -8.61 -30.28 10.18
N VAL A 213 -8.55 -29.29 11.07
CA VAL A 213 -8.80 -27.90 10.70
C VAL A 213 -7.70 -27.54 9.72
N LYS A 214 -8.07 -27.38 8.45
CA LYS A 214 -7.13 -26.95 7.42
C LYS A 214 -6.72 -25.53 7.76
N GLU A 215 -5.51 -25.37 8.26
CA GLU A 215 -4.92 -24.08 8.61
C GLU A 215 -3.56 -23.93 7.92
N ARG A 216 -3.24 -22.70 7.50
CA ARG A 216 -1.90 -22.35 7.02
C ARG A 216 -1.27 -21.51 8.13
N LYS A 217 -0.21 -22.04 8.75
CA LYS A 217 0.43 -21.43 9.92
C LYS A 217 1.94 -21.60 9.91
N GLY A 218 2.61 -20.74 10.67
CA GLY A 218 4.02 -20.90 11.02
C GLY A 218 4.99 -20.43 9.95
N TRP A 219 4.55 -19.83 8.84
CA TRP A 219 5.49 -19.27 7.87
C TRP A 219 6.22 -18.08 8.47
N SER A 220 7.53 -18.05 8.25
CA SER A 220 8.34 -16.87 8.51
C SER A 220 9.40 -16.69 7.44
N ILE A 221 9.70 -15.42 7.16
CA ILE A 221 10.80 -15.01 6.30
C ILE A 221 11.75 -14.17 7.12
N THR A 222 13.03 -14.52 7.08
CA THR A 222 14.10 -13.73 7.71
C THR A 222 15.00 -13.16 6.62
N ILE A 223 15.20 -11.85 6.65
CA ILE A 223 16.09 -11.13 5.75
C ILE A 223 17.45 -11.02 6.44
N HIS A 224 18.49 -11.49 5.78
CA HIS A 224 19.87 -11.40 6.24
C HIS A 224 20.65 -10.41 5.39
N ASP A 225 21.58 -9.70 6.00
CA ASP A 225 22.58 -8.92 5.28
C ASP A 225 23.64 -9.83 4.61
N LEU A 226 24.63 -9.22 3.96
CA LEU A 226 25.73 -9.95 3.33
C LEU A 226 26.66 -10.66 4.32
N SER A 227 26.63 -10.28 5.60
CA SER A 227 27.37 -10.98 6.66
C SER A 227 26.63 -12.23 7.16
N GLY A 228 25.38 -12.42 6.76
CA GLY A 228 24.49 -13.47 7.26
C GLY A 228 23.79 -13.09 8.57
N SER A 229 23.85 -11.82 8.99
CA SER A 229 23.17 -11.32 10.18
C SER A 229 21.70 -11.02 9.88
N PRO A 230 20.75 -11.44 10.73
CA PRO A 230 19.33 -11.19 10.50
C PRO A 230 19.00 -9.72 10.78
N VAL A 231 18.56 -8.99 9.74
CA VAL A 231 18.31 -7.54 9.79
C VAL A 231 16.82 -7.17 9.71
N ALA A 232 15.95 -8.10 9.30
CA ALA A 232 14.50 -7.96 9.40
C ALA A 232 13.84 -9.34 9.37
N MET A 233 12.59 -9.43 9.83
CA MET A 233 11.81 -10.67 9.77
C MET A 233 10.32 -10.37 9.54
N ALA A 234 9.67 -11.17 8.71
CA ALA A 234 8.22 -11.26 8.66
C ALA A 234 7.78 -12.61 9.23
N SER A 235 6.88 -12.62 10.21
CA SER A 235 6.40 -13.85 10.82
C SER A 235 4.89 -13.87 10.88
N MET A 236 4.30 -14.99 10.46
CA MET A 236 2.87 -15.20 10.62
C MET A 236 2.53 -15.29 12.11
N VAL A 237 1.63 -14.43 12.57
CA VAL A 237 1.17 -14.36 13.97
C VAL A 237 -0.27 -14.79 14.12
N THR A 238 -1.07 -14.65 13.06
CA THR A 238 -2.45 -15.14 12.98
C THR A 238 -2.53 -16.13 11.82
N PRO A 239 -2.89 -17.40 12.08
CA PRO A 239 -2.99 -18.40 11.02
C PRO A 239 -4.08 -18.05 10.03
N PHE A 240 -3.90 -18.45 8.78
CA PHE A 240 -4.93 -18.34 7.76
C PHE A 240 -5.84 -19.57 7.88
N VAL A 241 -7.14 -19.33 8.08
CA VAL A 241 -8.15 -20.37 8.33
C VAL A 241 -9.37 -20.08 7.47
N PRO A 242 -10.02 -21.09 6.88
CA PRO A 242 -11.25 -20.88 6.13
C PRO A 242 -12.38 -20.34 7.04
N SER A 243 -13.19 -19.43 6.51
CA SER A 243 -14.40 -18.98 7.19
C SER A 243 -15.45 -20.09 7.26
N HIS A 244 -16.32 -20.03 8.28
CA HIS A 244 -17.38 -21.03 8.47
C HIS A 244 -18.22 -21.22 7.20
N GLY A 245 -18.25 -22.45 6.67
CA GLY A 245 -19.02 -22.81 5.48
C GLY A 245 -18.39 -22.42 4.13
N SER A 246 -17.15 -21.92 4.13
CA SER A 246 -16.38 -21.61 2.92
C SER A 246 -14.99 -22.26 2.96
N ASP A 247 -14.32 -22.32 1.81
CA ASP A 247 -12.89 -22.65 1.71
C ASP A 247 -12.01 -21.39 1.70
N ASP A 248 -12.60 -20.20 1.82
CA ASP A 248 -11.89 -18.93 1.68
C ASP A 248 -11.58 -18.29 3.04
N VAL A 249 -10.44 -17.58 3.11
CA VAL A 249 -10.07 -16.75 4.26
C VAL A 249 -10.85 -15.44 4.18
N GLY A 250 -11.94 -15.32 4.92
CA GLY A 250 -12.80 -14.13 4.87
C GLY A 250 -12.26 -12.93 5.67
N ARG A 251 -12.80 -11.74 5.40
CA ARG A 251 -12.45 -10.48 6.09
C ARG A 251 -12.74 -10.50 7.60
N SER A 252 -13.67 -11.34 8.06
CA SER A 252 -14.00 -11.48 9.48
C SER A 252 -12.93 -12.24 10.29
N ASN A 253 -12.07 -13.00 9.62
CA ASN A 253 -10.97 -13.72 10.24
C ASN A 253 -9.72 -13.64 9.34
N PRO A 254 -9.11 -12.45 9.21
CA PRO A 254 -7.95 -12.27 8.34
C PRO A 254 -6.72 -12.98 8.93
N GLY A 255 -5.89 -13.51 8.04
CA GLY A 255 -4.55 -13.96 8.43
C GLY A 255 -3.63 -12.77 8.67
N GLY A 256 -2.61 -12.95 9.50
CA GLY A 256 -1.82 -11.84 10.04
C GLY A 256 -0.34 -12.13 10.09
N TRP A 257 0.45 -11.14 9.68
CA TRP A 257 1.90 -11.11 9.74
C TRP A 257 2.36 -9.96 10.63
N LEU A 258 3.42 -10.22 11.38
CA LEU A 258 4.17 -9.20 12.11
C LEU A 258 5.52 -9.00 11.44
N ILE A 259 5.81 -7.76 11.07
CA ILE A 259 7.12 -7.35 10.57
C ILE A 259 7.94 -6.87 11.75
N LEU A 260 9.13 -7.42 11.89
CA LEU A 260 10.02 -7.26 13.02
C LEU A 260 11.34 -6.65 12.55
N ARG A 261 11.86 -5.73 13.35
CA ARG A 261 13.22 -5.17 13.21
C ARG A 261 14.07 -5.55 14.43
N PRO A 262 15.38 -5.72 14.28
CA PRO A 262 16.27 -5.90 15.43
C PRO A 262 16.27 -4.63 16.29
N GLY A 263 16.25 -4.80 17.61
CA GLY A 263 16.36 -3.68 18.56
C GLY A 263 16.75 -4.15 19.96
N ASN A 264 17.72 -3.49 20.59
CA ASN A 264 18.23 -3.77 21.95
C ASN A 264 18.34 -5.28 22.25
N ASN A 265 19.04 -6.05 21.40
CA ASN A 265 19.22 -7.51 21.52
C ASN A 265 17.93 -8.35 21.46
N THR A 266 16.83 -7.78 20.96
CA THR A 266 15.53 -8.44 20.80
C THR A 266 14.89 -8.09 19.45
N TRP A 267 13.80 -8.77 19.10
CA TRP A 267 12.99 -8.41 17.93
C TRP A 267 11.89 -7.44 18.36
N LYS A 268 11.85 -6.25 17.75
CA LYS A 268 10.81 -5.25 17.98
C LYS A 268 9.79 -5.27 16.84
N PRO A 269 8.48 -5.22 17.15
CA PRO A 269 7.45 -5.07 16.14
C PRO A 269 7.56 -3.72 15.44
N TRP A 270 7.52 -3.74 14.11
CA TRP A 270 7.55 -2.55 13.27
C TRP A 270 6.22 -2.29 12.57
N GLY A 271 5.56 -3.34 12.10
CA GLY A 271 4.27 -3.22 11.43
C GLY A 271 3.52 -4.53 11.42
N ARG A 272 2.21 -4.43 11.21
CA ARG A 272 1.28 -5.55 11.12
C ARG A 272 0.62 -5.53 9.75
N LEU A 273 0.71 -6.65 9.04
CA LEU A 273 0.01 -6.88 7.78
C LEU A 273 -1.09 -7.90 8.02
N GLU A 274 -2.33 -7.53 7.70
CA GLU A 274 -3.44 -8.46 7.62
C GLU A 274 -3.82 -8.70 6.16
N ALA A 275 -4.23 -9.92 5.86
CA ALA A 275 -4.65 -10.32 4.53
C ALA A 275 -5.85 -11.27 4.57
N TRP A 276 -6.76 -11.09 3.62
CA TRP A 276 -7.95 -11.91 3.43
C TRP A 276 -8.33 -11.98 1.96
N ARG A 277 -9.22 -12.90 1.62
CA ARG A 277 -9.86 -12.98 0.30
C ARG A 277 -11.20 -12.25 0.36
N ASP A 278 -11.36 -11.25 -0.50
CA ASP A 278 -12.62 -10.53 -0.66
C ASP A 278 -13.65 -11.39 -1.41
N SER A 279 -14.94 -11.04 -1.28
CA SER A 279 -16.05 -11.71 -1.98
C SER A 279 -15.91 -11.69 -3.51
N THR A 280 -15.18 -10.70 -4.04
CA THR A 280 -14.81 -10.58 -5.45
C THR A 280 -13.69 -11.53 -5.89
N GLY A 281 -13.09 -12.27 -4.96
CA GLY A 281 -11.94 -13.16 -5.19
C GLY A 281 -10.58 -12.44 -5.24
N LEU A 282 -10.56 -11.14 -4.93
CA LEU A 282 -9.35 -10.33 -4.79
C LEU A 282 -8.71 -10.55 -3.41
N LEU A 283 -7.39 -10.33 -3.31
CA LEU A 283 -6.66 -10.29 -2.06
C LEU A 283 -6.89 -8.92 -1.41
N GLY A 284 -7.67 -8.86 -0.34
CA GLY A 284 -7.74 -7.70 0.53
C GLY A 284 -6.57 -7.70 1.51
N TYR A 285 -6.01 -6.52 1.78
CA TYR A 285 -4.92 -6.37 2.74
C TYR A 285 -5.09 -5.10 3.57
N ARG A 286 -4.51 -5.10 4.77
CA ARG A 286 -4.39 -3.92 5.62
C ARG A 286 -3.02 -3.90 6.28
N PHE A 287 -2.29 -2.80 6.16
CA PHE A 287 -1.01 -2.60 6.81
C PHE A 287 -1.07 -1.47 7.83
N GLU A 288 -0.59 -1.76 9.03
CA GLU A 288 -0.52 -0.84 10.18
C GLU A 288 0.94 -0.70 10.62
N LEU A 289 1.44 0.53 10.78
CA LEU A 289 2.72 0.76 11.46
C LEU A 289 2.49 0.76 12.97
N LEU A 290 3.44 0.15 13.69
CA LEU A 290 3.42 0.04 15.14
C LEU A 290 4.44 1.03 15.70
N PRO A 291 4.00 2.12 16.35
CA PRO A 291 4.91 3.09 16.97
C PRO A 291 5.57 2.50 18.21
N GLU A 292 6.86 2.81 18.39
CA GLU A 292 7.68 2.27 19.48
C GLU A 292 7.25 2.78 20.87
N ALA A 293 6.52 3.90 20.94
CA ALA A 293 6.13 4.60 22.16
C ALA A 293 4.80 4.12 22.79
N GLY A 294 4.29 2.94 22.41
CA GLY A 294 3.03 2.41 22.96
C GLY A 294 1.77 3.18 22.55
N LEU A 295 1.86 3.94 21.45
CA LEU A 295 0.73 4.63 20.83
C LEU A 295 -0.09 3.66 19.96
N ASP A 296 -1.31 4.06 19.62
CA ASP A 296 -2.19 3.23 18.79
C ASP A 296 -1.60 2.95 17.40
N PRO A 297 -1.83 1.74 16.82
CA PRO A 297 -1.40 1.40 15.48
C PRO A 297 -1.96 2.37 14.42
N ILE A 298 -1.12 2.75 13.47
CA ILE A 298 -1.51 3.69 12.40
C ILE A 298 -1.76 2.89 11.12
N THR A 299 -3.02 2.81 10.68
CA THR A 299 -3.36 2.21 9.39
C THR A 299 -2.83 3.08 8.25
N ILE A 300 -2.01 2.48 7.39
CA ILE A 300 -1.24 3.19 6.36
C ILE A 300 -1.61 2.75 4.95
N SER A 301 -2.09 1.52 4.78
CA SER A 301 -2.60 1.06 3.49
C SER A 301 -3.69 0.02 3.68
N ASN A 302 -4.78 0.16 2.93
CA ASN A 302 -5.89 -0.79 2.88
C ASN A 302 -6.45 -0.78 1.46
N SER A 303 -6.31 -1.90 0.75
CA SER A 303 -6.75 -2.02 -0.65
C SER A 303 -6.96 -3.49 -1.03
N THR A 304 -7.27 -3.73 -2.30
CA THR A 304 -7.41 -5.06 -2.89
C THR A 304 -6.47 -5.25 -4.08
N ILE A 305 -5.91 -6.45 -4.25
CA ILE A 305 -5.00 -6.85 -5.33
C ILE A 305 -5.56 -8.10 -6.02
N SER A 306 -5.34 -8.27 -7.33
CA SER A 306 -5.74 -9.50 -8.00
C SER A 306 -4.88 -10.68 -7.56
N SER A 307 -5.52 -11.72 -7.01
CA SER A 307 -4.84 -12.97 -6.62
C SER A 307 -4.44 -13.84 -7.82
N LYS A 308 -4.93 -13.55 -9.04
CA LYS A 308 -4.69 -14.36 -10.26
C LYS A 308 -3.65 -13.77 -11.20
N HIS A 309 -3.64 -12.44 -11.34
CA HIS A 309 -2.75 -11.74 -12.28
C HIS A 309 -1.65 -10.96 -11.55
N GLY A 310 -1.59 -11.11 -10.22
CA GLY A 310 -0.77 -10.27 -9.39
C GLY A 310 -1.28 -8.83 -9.33
N GLY A 311 -0.43 -7.94 -8.85
CA GLY A 311 -0.67 -6.50 -8.89
C GLY A 311 0.36 -5.72 -8.11
N LEU A 312 0.06 -4.44 -7.85
CA LEU A 312 0.96 -3.54 -7.16
C LEU A 312 0.42 -3.24 -5.76
N PHE A 313 1.08 -3.75 -4.74
CA PHE A 313 0.91 -3.28 -3.37
C PHE A 313 1.56 -1.90 -3.28
N THR A 314 0.85 -0.87 -2.82
CA THR A 314 1.41 0.49 -2.72
C THR A 314 1.05 1.12 -1.38
N ILE A 315 2.00 1.86 -0.84
CA ILE A 315 1.84 2.72 0.32
C ILE A 315 2.25 4.13 -0.09
N ASP A 316 1.28 5.05 -0.16
CA ASP A 316 1.51 6.48 -0.40
C ASP A 316 0.71 7.27 0.63
N ILE A 317 1.40 7.99 1.51
CA ILE A 317 0.81 8.81 2.58
C ILE A 317 0.80 10.26 2.09
N SER A 318 0.34 10.49 0.85
CA SER A 318 0.18 11.84 0.29
C SER A 318 -1.06 12.56 0.84
N ASN A 319 -2.06 11.78 1.23
CA ASN A 319 -3.29 12.26 1.82
C ASN A 319 -3.21 11.84 3.29
N GLY A 320 -3.19 12.80 4.21
CA GLY A 320 -3.14 12.52 5.64
C GLY A 320 -4.12 11.39 6.00
N ALA A 321 -3.67 10.44 6.83
CA ALA A 321 -4.45 9.27 7.20
C ALA A 321 -5.87 9.69 7.59
N SER A 322 -6.84 9.45 6.68
CA SER A 322 -8.24 9.54 7.03
C SER A 322 -8.57 8.24 7.74
N PRO A 323 -9.12 8.26 8.97
CA PRO A 323 -9.74 7.09 9.55
C PRO A 323 -11.00 6.80 8.71
N MET A 324 -10.82 6.07 7.60
CA MET A 324 -11.95 5.61 6.79
C MET A 324 -12.57 4.42 7.49
N ILE A 325 -13.50 4.72 8.39
CA ILE A 325 -14.54 3.80 8.83
C ILE A 325 -15.41 3.54 7.59
N THR A 326 -15.28 2.38 6.95
CA THR A 326 -16.27 1.96 5.94
C THR A 326 -17.63 1.67 6.63
N PRO A 327 -18.75 2.00 5.96
CA PRO A 327 -20.07 1.96 6.58
C PRO A 327 -20.60 0.53 6.64
N SER A 328 -20.84 0.04 7.85
CA SER A 328 -21.79 -1.05 8.07
C SER A 328 -22.38 -0.91 9.47
N GLY A 329 -23.55 -0.28 9.57
CA GLY A 329 -24.32 -0.22 10.82
C GLY A 329 -25.07 1.09 11.04
N SER A 330 -26.22 1.23 10.37
CA SER A 330 -27.51 1.75 10.88
C SER A 330 -27.52 2.96 11.87
N PHE A 331 -28.15 4.06 11.41
CA PHE A 331 -28.85 5.15 12.14
C PHE A 331 -27.99 5.95 13.17
N ASP A 332 -27.83 7.27 13.11
CA ASP A 332 -28.89 8.28 13.13
C ASP A 332 -28.37 9.67 12.67
N SER A 333 -29.30 10.56 12.32
CA SER A 333 -29.03 11.88 11.74
C SER A 333 -28.37 12.86 12.72
N GLY A 334 -27.29 13.52 12.30
CA GLY A 334 -26.68 14.63 13.03
C GLY A 334 -25.78 15.48 12.15
N SER A 335 -26.33 16.59 11.64
CA SER A 335 -25.58 17.67 11.01
C SER A 335 -24.52 18.21 11.99
N GLY A 336 -23.24 18.01 11.69
CA GLY A 336 -22.13 18.50 12.50
C GLY A 336 -21.09 19.22 11.65
N SER A 337 -21.16 20.54 11.66
CA SER A 337 -20.15 21.46 11.13
C SER A 337 -18.76 21.08 11.65
N TRP A 338 -17.82 20.77 10.75
CA TRP A 338 -16.44 20.44 11.15
C TRP A 338 -15.71 21.72 11.55
N SER A 339 -15.89 22.08 12.81
CA SER A 339 -15.08 23.07 13.49
C SER A 339 -13.73 22.43 13.81
N TRP A 340 -12.69 22.87 13.11
CA TRP A 340 -11.31 22.62 13.50
C TRP A 340 -11.06 23.34 14.83
N SER A 341 -11.06 22.60 15.93
CA SER A 341 -10.50 23.07 17.18
C SER A 341 -10.08 21.88 18.03
N GLY A 342 -8.80 21.89 18.42
CA GLY A 342 -8.29 21.10 19.54
C GLY A 342 -7.77 19.70 19.21
N SER A 343 -6.45 19.61 19.06
CA SER A 343 -5.64 18.51 19.60
C SER A 343 -6.03 17.07 19.27
N ASP A 344 -5.84 16.64 18.01
CA ASP A 344 -5.53 15.23 17.68
C ASP A 344 -4.88 15.12 16.28
N GLY A 345 -3.89 15.97 16.03
CA GLY A 345 -3.04 15.86 14.85
C GLY A 345 -2.16 14.62 14.96
N SER A 346 -2.58 13.50 14.38
CA SER A 346 -1.78 12.28 14.31
C SER A 346 -0.36 12.62 13.82
N TRP A 347 0.65 12.47 14.67
CA TRP A 347 2.07 12.70 14.39
C TRP A 347 2.57 11.95 13.14
N ALA A 348 1.86 10.88 12.75
CA ALA A 348 2.06 10.16 11.50
C ALA A 348 2.01 11.07 10.26
N GLN A 349 1.13 12.08 10.25
CA GLN A 349 1.02 13.03 9.14
C GLN A 349 2.20 14.02 9.08
N VAL A 350 2.89 14.23 10.20
CA VAL A 350 4.08 15.09 10.29
C VAL A 350 5.34 14.33 9.88
N MET A 351 5.43 13.04 10.22
CA MET A 351 6.62 12.21 9.97
C MET A 351 6.61 11.46 8.64
N TYR A 352 5.42 11.09 8.13
CA TYR A 352 5.28 10.33 6.89
C TYR A 352 4.42 11.10 5.88
N ARG A 353 5.08 11.60 4.83
CA ARG A 353 4.42 12.35 3.75
C ARG A 353 4.92 11.91 2.39
N GLY A 354 4.02 11.41 1.54
CA GLY A 354 4.31 10.98 0.17
C GLY A 354 4.58 9.48 0.01
N PHE A 355 5.23 9.11 -1.11
CA PHE A 355 5.41 7.72 -1.53
C PHE A 355 6.34 6.96 -0.59
N VAL A 356 5.82 5.91 0.05
CA VAL A 356 6.60 5.09 1.00
C VAL A 356 7.21 3.89 0.29
N MET A 357 6.36 3.04 -0.29
CA MET A 357 6.81 1.86 -1.00
C MET A 357 5.79 1.38 -2.03
N SER A 358 6.26 0.58 -2.97
CA SER A 358 5.41 -0.31 -3.76
C SER A 358 6.08 -1.65 -3.99
N SER A 359 5.30 -2.72 -4.02
CA SER A 359 5.77 -4.07 -4.32
C SER A 359 4.91 -4.69 -5.41
N LYS A 360 5.56 -5.22 -6.45
CA LYS A 360 4.90 -6.03 -7.48
C LYS A 360 4.76 -7.46 -6.96
N VAL A 361 3.54 -7.94 -6.93
CA VAL A 361 3.11 -9.18 -6.27
C VAL A 361 2.52 -10.14 -7.31
N GLY A 362 2.71 -11.45 -7.15
CA GLY A 362 2.07 -12.47 -7.98
C GLY A 362 2.66 -12.67 -9.38
N GLY A 363 3.97 -12.43 -9.54
CA GLY A 363 4.73 -12.73 -10.75
C GLY A 363 6.12 -13.25 -10.41
N THR A 364 6.89 -13.67 -11.43
CA THR A 364 8.27 -14.11 -11.22
C THR A 364 9.15 -12.91 -10.87
N ASN A 365 9.89 -12.99 -9.75
CA ASN A 365 10.77 -11.94 -9.22
C ASN A 365 10.03 -10.68 -8.74
N PRO A 366 9.52 -10.67 -7.50
CA PRO A 366 8.97 -9.48 -6.88
C PRO A 366 9.95 -8.28 -6.95
N GLU A 367 9.44 -7.13 -7.39
CA GLU A 367 10.16 -5.84 -7.43
C GLU A 367 9.59 -4.93 -6.34
N VAL A 368 10.48 -4.37 -5.52
CA VAL A 368 10.15 -3.49 -4.38
C VAL A 368 10.80 -2.14 -4.61
N GLU A 369 9.98 -1.10 -4.68
CA GLU A 369 10.41 0.28 -4.72
C GLU A 369 10.17 0.92 -3.35
N ILE A 370 11.14 1.66 -2.83
CA ILE A 370 11.06 2.32 -1.51
C ILE A 370 11.53 3.77 -1.66
N GLY A 371 10.74 4.74 -1.17
CA GLY A 371 11.12 6.15 -1.15
C GLY A 371 12.35 6.38 -0.27
N VAL A 372 13.37 7.07 -0.80
CA VAL A 372 14.67 7.27 -0.11
C VAL A 372 14.50 7.92 1.27
N GLN A 373 13.52 8.83 1.40
CA GLN A 373 13.22 9.54 2.64
C GLN A 373 12.79 8.62 3.80
N TYR A 374 12.42 7.37 3.53
CA TYR A 374 12.00 6.38 4.52
C TYR A 374 13.08 5.33 4.84
N VAL A 375 14.28 5.47 4.27
CA VAL A 375 15.39 4.55 4.47
C VAL A 375 16.60 5.32 4.98
N THR A 376 16.85 5.22 6.29
CA THR A 376 18.02 5.83 6.91
C THR A 376 19.20 4.86 7.00
N CYS A 377 18.90 3.57 7.08
CA CYS A 377 19.89 2.49 7.17
C CYS A 377 19.45 1.25 6.35
N THR A 378 20.34 0.25 6.28
CA THR A 378 20.09 -1.03 5.60
C THR A 378 18.93 -1.81 6.20
N GLU A 379 18.77 -1.73 7.51
CA GLU A 379 17.73 -2.44 8.27
C GLU A 379 16.33 -1.89 7.97
N ASP A 380 16.22 -0.58 7.71
CA ASP A 380 14.96 0.04 7.28
C ASP A 380 14.51 -0.55 5.93
N ALA A 381 15.42 -0.59 4.95
CA ALA A 381 15.13 -1.20 3.66
C ALA A 381 14.78 -2.70 3.80
N ALA A 382 15.50 -3.42 4.66
CA ALA A 382 15.22 -4.83 4.93
C ALA A 382 13.80 -5.06 5.49
N ALA A 383 13.28 -4.14 6.31
CA ALA A 383 11.93 -4.24 6.85
C ALA A 383 10.85 -4.12 5.77
N TYR A 384 11.02 -3.20 4.83
CA TYR A 384 10.16 -3.08 3.66
C TYR A 384 10.27 -4.29 2.71
N VAL A 385 11.47 -4.84 2.54
CA VAL A 385 11.69 -6.09 1.78
C VAL A 385 10.99 -7.28 2.45
N ALA A 386 11.05 -7.39 3.79
CA ALA A 386 10.33 -8.40 4.55
C ALA A 386 8.81 -8.24 4.41
N LEU A 387 8.30 -7.01 4.44
CA LEU A 387 6.88 -6.70 4.20
C LEU A 387 6.46 -7.12 2.78
N ALA A 388 7.25 -6.79 1.76
CA ALA A 388 6.96 -7.19 0.39
C ALA A 388 6.85 -8.72 0.23
N ALA A 389 7.77 -9.46 0.86
CA ALA A 389 7.73 -10.92 0.87
C ALA A 389 6.48 -11.46 1.60
N ALA A 390 6.07 -10.84 2.72
CA ALA A 390 4.85 -11.22 3.43
C ALA A 390 3.58 -10.97 2.61
N VAL A 391 3.53 -9.87 1.86
CA VAL A 391 2.42 -9.57 0.94
C VAL A 391 2.37 -10.60 -0.19
N ASP A 392 3.51 -10.96 -0.77
CA ASP A 392 3.58 -11.94 -1.85
C ASP A 392 3.12 -13.33 -1.37
N LEU A 393 3.64 -13.81 -0.24
CA LEU A 393 3.17 -15.05 0.38
C LEU A 393 1.68 -15.04 0.76
N SER A 394 1.10 -13.86 1.03
CA SER A 394 -0.32 -13.72 1.33
C SER A 394 -1.22 -14.01 0.12
N VAL A 395 -0.70 -13.88 -1.11
CA VAL A 395 -1.42 -14.29 -2.33
C VAL A 395 -1.70 -15.79 -2.32
N ASP A 396 -0.71 -16.58 -1.92
CA ASP A 396 -0.85 -18.04 -1.77
C ASP A 396 -1.65 -18.38 -0.51
N ALA A 397 -1.37 -17.71 0.61
CA ALA A 397 -2.05 -17.95 1.88
C ALA A 397 -3.56 -17.69 1.83
N CYS A 398 -4.04 -16.81 0.93
CA CYS A 398 -5.46 -16.53 0.70
C CYS A 398 -6.08 -17.29 -0.51
N GLN A 399 -5.39 -18.23 -1.13
CA GLN A 399 -6.04 -19.15 -2.08
C GLN A 399 -7.07 -20.02 -1.35
N PRO A 400 -8.15 -20.49 -2.02
CA PRO A 400 -9.13 -21.37 -1.37
C PRO A 400 -8.44 -22.64 -0.84
N PHE A 401 -8.89 -23.16 0.30
CA PHE A 401 -8.37 -24.39 0.93
C PHE A 401 -8.70 -25.69 0.17
N SER A 402 -9.52 -25.60 -0.88
CA SER A 402 -9.69 -26.63 -1.90
C SER A 402 -8.53 -26.69 -2.89
N LYS A 403 -7.75 -25.61 -3.03
CA LYS A 403 -6.56 -25.60 -3.88
C LYS A 403 -5.33 -26.04 -3.11
N LYS A 404 -4.50 -26.85 -3.76
CA LYS A 404 -3.17 -27.19 -3.26
C LYS A 404 -2.21 -26.03 -3.47
N LEU A 405 -1.43 -25.69 -2.45
CA LEU A 405 -0.34 -24.70 -2.53
C LEU A 405 0.82 -25.24 -3.37
N ARG A 406 1.81 -24.39 -3.68
CA ARG A 406 3.09 -24.83 -4.28
C ARG A 406 3.84 -25.75 -3.30
N LYS A 407 4.78 -26.56 -3.78
CA LYS A 407 5.41 -27.61 -2.96
C LYS A 407 6.22 -27.02 -1.82
N GLU A 408 6.86 -25.90 -2.07
CA GLU A 408 7.74 -25.12 -1.21
C GLU A 408 7.00 -24.54 0.01
N LEU A 409 5.68 -24.36 -0.11
CA LEU A 409 4.80 -23.82 0.92
C LEU A 409 4.06 -24.89 1.73
N ARG A 410 4.23 -26.16 1.37
CA ARG A 410 3.62 -27.30 2.08
C ARG A 410 4.56 -27.77 3.18
N TYR A 411 3.97 -28.27 4.28
CA TYR A 411 4.71 -29.13 5.19
C TYR A 411 5.02 -30.45 4.47
N ASP A 412 6.13 -31.12 4.83
CA ASP A 412 6.55 -32.44 4.31
C ASP A 412 5.57 -33.61 4.62
N GLY A 413 4.28 -33.33 4.84
CA GLY A 413 3.22 -34.29 5.11
C GLY A 413 1.87 -33.99 4.43
N GLU A 414 1.81 -33.07 3.44
CA GLU A 414 0.59 -32.74 2.66
C GLU A 414 0.63 -33.15 1.17
#